data_AF-A0AAW9D5W9-F1
#
_entry.id   AF-A0AAW9D5W9-F1
#
_cell.length_a   1.000
_cell.length_b   1.000
_cell.length_c   1.000
_cell.angle_alpha   90.00
_cell.angle_beta   90.00
_cell.angle_gamma   90.00
#
_symmetry.space_group_name_H-M   'P 1'
#
loop_
_entity.id
_entity.type
_entity.pdbx_description
1 polymer ?
#
loop_
_entity_poly.entity_id
_entity_poly.type
_entity_poly.pdbx_seq_one_letter_code
_entity_poly.pdbx_strand_id
1 'polypeptide(L)' 'MNEQANFEISAISYKGLSVTIASGEPATLAVVDKDGNIVEAGPEVARAAWDVAIRSYRNFLMGTGHLRVLSKPSPESRN' A
#
# COMPACT_ATOMS: atom_id res chain seq x y z
N MET A 1 23.68 -12.11 -13.46
CA MET A 1 22.40 -12.80 -13.23
C MET A 1 21.45 -11.69 -12.78
N ASN A 2 20.61 -11.17 -13.68
CA ASN A 2 19.72 -10.07 -13.34
C ASN A 2 18.58 -10.65 -12.52
N GLU A 3 18.52 -10.27 -11.25
CA GLU A 3 17.35 -10.52 -10.39
C GLU A 3 16.23 -9.61 -10.91
N GLN A 4 15.48 -10.10 -11.90
CA GLN A 4 14.23 -9.45 -12.29
C GLN A 4 13.27 -9.65 -11.11
N ALA A 5 12.85 -8.54 -10.51
CA ALA A 5 11.84 -8.57 -9.47
C ALA A 5 10.60 -9.32 -10.02
N ASN A 6 10.12 -10.31 -9.26
CA ASN A 6 8.98 -11.15 -9.68
C ASN A 6 7.64 -10.39 -9.73
N PHE A 7 7.67 -9.08 -9.45
CA PHE A 7 6.52 -8.18 -9.43
C PHE A 7 6.95 -6.73 -9.68
N GLU A 8 6.00 -5.89 -10.08
CA GLU A 8 6.13 -4.42 -10.16
C GLU A 8 5.11 -3.78 -9.21
N ILE A 9 5.54 -2.76 -8.47
CA ILE A 9 4.64 -1.84 -7.75
C ILE A 9 4.79 -0.46 -8.37
N SER A 10 3.68 0.10 -8.85
CA SER A 10 3.63 1.42 -9.45
C SER A 10 2.48 2.24 -8.89
N ALA A 11 2.51 3.56 -9.09
CA ALA A 11 1.43 4.43 -8.67
C ALA A 11 1.20 5.56 -9.67
N ILE A 12 -0.06 5.91 -9.86
CA ILE A 12 -0.48 7.07 -10.66
C ILE A 12 -1.29 7.98 -9.75
N SER A 13 -0.94 9.27 -9.68
CA SER A 13 -1.45 10.20 -8.65
C SER A 13 -2.98 10.25 -8.51
N TYR A 14 -3.73 10.05 -9.60
CA TYR A 14 -5.20 10.03 -9.60
C TYR A 14 -5.83 8.63 -9.49
N LYS A 15 -5.05 7.56 -9.67
CA LYS A 15 -5.52 6.15 -9.63
C LYS A 15 -5.12 5.43 -8.33
N GLY A 16 -4.01 5.85 -7.73
CA GLY A 16 -3.40 5.17 -6.58
C GLY A 16 -2.37 4.12 -6.99
N LEU A 17 -2.13 3.18 -6.07
CA LEU A 17 -1.12 2.13 -6.18
C LEU A 17 -1.66 0.94 -7.00
N SER A 18 -0.80 0.31 -7.79
CA SER A 18 -1.09 -0.88 -8.59
C SER A 18 0.06 -1.86 -8.49
N VAL A 19 -0.25 -3.16 -8.60
CA VAL A 19 0.75 -4.23 -8.54
C VAL A 19 0.50 -5.20 -9.69
N THR A 20 1.58 -5.64 -10.32
CA THR A 20 1.55 -6.70 -11.35
C THR A 20 2.62 -7.74 -11.03
N ILE A 21 2.39 -8.99 -11.40
CA ILE A 21 3.44 -10.02 -11.38
C ILE A 21 4.30 -9.93 -12.64
N ALA A 22 5.43 -10.63 -12.67
CA ALA A 22 6.36 -10.63 -13.81
C ALA A 22 5.70 -11.01 -15.15
N SER A 23 4.59 -11.74 -15.15
CA SER A 23 3.82 -12.05 -16.37
C SER A 23 2.98 -10.87 -16.89
N GLY A 24 2.91 -9.77 -16.15
CA GLY A 24 2.08 -8.59 -16.45
C GLY A 24 0.65 -8.67 -15.93
N GLU A 25 0.24 -9.80 -15.36
CA GLU A 25 -1.10 -9.95 -14.77
C GLU A 25 -1.26 -9.11 -13.50
N PRO A 26 -2.45 -8.53 -13.26
CA PRO A 26 -2.73 -7.79 -12.03
C PRO A 26 -2.56 -8.65 -10.78
N ALA A 27 -1.97 -8.07 -9.75
CA ALA A 27 -1.79 -8.70 -8.45
C ALA A 27 -2.40 -7.82 -7.34
N THR A 28 -2.46 -8.36 -6.12
CA THR A 28 -2.98 -7.64 -4.95
C THR A 28 -1.97 -7.62 -3.81
N LEU A 29 -2.05 -6.59 -2.98
CA LEU A 29 -1.25 -6.51 -1.76
C LEU A 29 -1.92 -7.30 -0.63
N ALA A 30 -1.09 -7.85 0.25
CA ALA A 30 -1.50 -8.58 1.43
C ALA A 30 -0.73 -8.09 2.66
N VAL A 31 -1.42 -8.00 3.79
CA VAL A 31 -0.81 -7.88 5.12
C VAL A 31 -0.59 -9.30 5.63
N VAL A 32 0.67 -9.65 5.90
CA VAL A 32 1.05 -10.95 6.43
C VAL A 32 1.49 -10.77 7.88
N ASP A 33 0.94 -11.57 8.79
CA ASP A 33 1.36 -11.56 10.19
C ASP A 33 2.73 -12.23 10.40
N LYS A 34 3.22 -12.20 11.64
CA LYS A 34 4.51 -12.80 12.00
C LYS A 34 4.58 -14.32 11.79
N ASP A 35 3.44 -15.00 11.70
CA ASP A 35 3.33 -16.45 11.57
C ASP A 35 3.13 -16.87 10.10
N GLY A 36 3.10 -15.90 9.18
CA GLY A 36 2.94 -16.14 7.75
C GLY A 36 1.48 -16.19 7.28
N ASN A 37 0.51 -15.88 8.14
CA ASN A 37 -0.90 -15.87 7.75
C ASN A 37 -1.24 -14.54 7.07
N ILE A 38 -2.05 -14.62 6.02
CA ILE A 38 -2.64 -13.43 5.39
C ILE A 38 -3.75 -12.91 6.31
N VAL A 39 -3.53 -11.74 6.90
CA VAL A 39 -4.51 -11.03 7.75
C VAL A 39 -5.57 -10.37 6.88
N GLU A 40 -5.13 -9.73 5.80
CA GLU A 40 -6.00 -9.05 4.83
C GLU A 40 -5.29 -8.97 3.48
N ALA A 41 -6.02 -9.13 2.39
CA ALA A 41 -5.52 -8.97 1.03
C ALA A 41 -6.59 -8.34 0.15
N GLY A 42 -6.20 -7.44 -0.75
CA GLY A 42 -7.15 -6.82 -1.67
C GLY A 42 -6.88 -5.34 -1.96
N PRO A 43 -7.79 -4.70 -2.71
CA PRO A 43 -7.71 -3.28 -3.05
C PRO A 43 -7.62 -2.35 -1.83
N GLU A 44 -8.27 -2.71 -0.72
CA GLU A 44 -8.26 -1.90 0.50
C GLU A 44 -6.86 -1.81 1.14
N VAL A 45 -6.07 -2.89 1.08
CA VAL A 45 -4.67 -2.88 1.53
C VAL A 45 -3.84 -1.91 0.68
N ALA A 46 -4.03 -1.92 -0.64
CA ALA A 46 -3.32 -1.01 -1.55
C ALA A 46 -3.72 0.45 -1.33
N ARG A 47 -5.01 0.70 -1.08
CA ARG A 47 -5.52 2.03 -0.74
C ARG A 47 -4.94 2.54 0.57
N ALA A 48 -4.93 1.71 1.62
CA ALA A 48 -4.36 2.07 2.91
C ALA A 48 -2.86 2.39 2.81
N ALA A 49 -2.09 1.59 2.07
CA ALA A 49 -0.67 1.83 1.83
C ALA A 49 -0.43 3.15 1.08
N TRP A 50 -1.21 3.41 0.03
CA TRP A 50 -1.16 4.67 -0.73
C TRP A 50 -1.44 5.89 0.16
N ASP A 51 -2.52 5.85 0.95
CA ASP A 51 -2.92 6.96 1.81
C ASP A 51 -1.86 7.28 2.87
N VAL A 52 -1.22 6.26 3.46
CA VAL A 52 -0.11 6.46 4.41
C VAL A 52 1.09 7.07 3.72
N ALA A 53 1.46 6.59 2.54
CA ALA A 53 2.60 7.10 1.79
C ALA A 53 2.42 8.59 1.45
N ILE A 54 1.25 8.97 0.92
CA ILE A 54 0.95 10.37 0.58
C ILE A 54 0.90 11.27 1.82
N ARG A 55 0.26 10.82 2.91
CA ARG A 55 0.23 11.59 4.17
C ARG A 55 1.63 11.76 4.75
N SER A 56 2.47 10.73 4.69
CA SER A 56 3.86 10.80 5.16
C SER A 56 4.67 11.79 4.33
N TYR A 57 4.53 11.76 3.00
CA TYR A 57 5.17 12.73 2.11
C TYR A 57 4.72 14.16 2.37
N ARG A 58 3.41 14.40 2.55
CA ARG A 58 2.89 15.73 2.90
C ARG A 58 3.43 16.21 4.25
N ASN A 59 3.42 15.36 5.27
CA ASN A 59 3.95 15.72 6.59
C ASN A 59 5.44 16.04 6.55
N PHE A 60 6.21 15.30 5.74
CA PHE A 60 7.60 15.62 5.47
C PHE A 60 7.75 17.03 4.87
N LEU A 61 6.98 17.33 3.81
CA LEU A 61 7.03 18.64 3.15
C LEU A 61 6.54 19.80 4.03
N MET A 62 5.61 19.57 4.95
CA MET A 62 5.15 20.59 5.90
C MET A 62 6.18 20.91 6.99
N GLY A 63 7.29 20.16 7.07
CA GLY A 63 8.39 20.46 7.99
C GLY A 63 8.04 20.29 9.47
N THR A 64 6.98 19.54 9.79
CA THR A 64 6.51 19.41 11.18
C THR A 64 7.32 18.45 12.04
N GLY A 65 8.36 17.79 11.49
CA GLY A 65 9.35 17.03 12.26
C GLY A 65 8.89 15.69 12.87
N HIS A 66 7.60 15.32 12.75
CA HIS A 66 7.03 14.11 13.34
C HIS A 66 6.59 13.12 12.24
N LEU A 67 7.52 12.32 11.70
CA LEU A 67 7.19 11.27 10.73
C LEU A 67 6.64 10.02 11.42
N ARG A 68 5.37 10.08 11.85
CA ARG A 68 4.59 8.87 12.16
C ARG A 68 3.17 9.03 11.65
N VAL A 69 2.82 8.24 10.62
CA VAL A 69 1.46 8.18 10.06
C VAL A 69 0.93 6.77 10.28
N LEU A 70 -0.20 6.67 10.98
CA LEU A 70 -0.95 5.42 11.15
C LEU A 70 -2.21 5.49 10.29
N SER A 71 -2.40 4.51 9.42
CA SER A 71 -3.72 4.23 8.84
C SER A 71 -4.31 3.03 9.57
N LYS A 72 -5.57 3.16 9.98
CA LYS A 72 -6.39 2.05 10.45
C LYS A 72 -7.49 1.83 9.40
N PRO A 73 -7.85 0.59 9.06
CA PRO A 73 -9.02 0.32 8.23
C PRO A 73 -10.24 1.02 8.84
N SER A 74 -10.97 1.79 8.03
CA SER A 74 -12.20 2.44 8.51
C SER A 74 -13.23 1.33 8.79
N PRO A 75 -13.82 1.24 9.99
CA PRO A 75 -14.98 0.38 10.18
C PRO A 75 -16.11 0.95 9.32
N GLU A 76 -16.63 0.14 8.41
CA GLU A 76 -17.82 0.51 7.64
C GLU A 76 -18.95 0.92 8.59
N SER A 77 -19.47 2.15 8.42
CA SER A 77 -20.67 2.60 9.11
C SER A 77 -21.87 1.87 8.52
N ARG A 78 -22.33 0.81 9.19
CA ARG A 78 -23.63 0.19 8.94
C ARG A 78 -24.73 1.19 9.35
N ASN A 79 -25.44 1.73 8.36
CA ASN A 79 -26.77 2.32 8.50
C ASN A 79 -27.79 1.32 7.94
#